data_AF-A0A7G5IGL4-F1
#
_entry.id   AF-A0A7G5IGL4-F1
#
_cell.length_a   1.000
_cell.length_b   1.000
_cell.length_c   1.000
_cell.angle_alpha   90.00
_cell.angle_beta   90.00
_cell.angle_gamma   90.00
#
_symmetry.space_group_name_H-M   'P 1'
#
loop_
_entity.id
_entity.type
_entity.pdbx_description
1 polymer ?
#
loop_
_entity_poly.entity_id
_entity_poly.type
_entity_poly.pdbx_seq_one_letter_code
_entity_poly.pdbx_strand_id
1 'polypeptide(L)'
;MKRGLTMMVAGSLLAAPVTADQVFMWSQGQPVTSLPPAPANFCYLTNVSGKFRGYGERVRLRVMNGKWELGGASQQIDVTAWARCFARSEIKAAPGAVRWASEEISATADNPGSGCVNTTPRNAWWGDAVTVLTMVTGAFKGLGERVTIAQSGDAFGPSTLLLNSCQKQLGAGVYSFFVGKPSSGKTARFIGPNGVGTAAQAGEYQSVPNQNVMMAPLTEAFCYFTSVSGTFNGGGERVTIVPAQDANGVNRWQLQARHASGQGTDACARCYARNQG
;
A
#
# COMPACT_ATOMS: atom_id res chain seq x y z
N MET A 1 -46.29 -12.91 39.96
CA MET A 1 -44.97 -13.49 39.60
C MET A 1 -44.41 -12.78 38.38
N LYS A 2 -43.45 -11.87 38.55
CA LYS A 2 -42.75 -11.20 37.44
C LYS A 2 -41.44 -11.95 37.17
N ARG A 3 -41.34 -12.65 36.04
CA ARG A 3 -40.10 -13.28 35.59
C ARG A 3 -39.25 -12.20 34.91
N GLY A 4 -38.15 -11.80 35.57
CA GLY A 4 -37.14 -10.92 35.00
C GLY A 4 -36.33 -11.69 33.96
N LEU A 5 -36.36 -11.24 32.71
CA LEU A 5 -35.55 -11.77 31.63
C LEU A 5 -34.17 -11.11 31.71
N THR A 6 -33.18 -11.80 32.28
CA THR A 6 -31.79 -11.34 32.27
C THR A 6 -31.20 -11.55 30.89
N MET A 7 -31.04 -10.48 30.13
CA MET A 7 -30.37 -10.49 28.82
C MET A 7 -28.87 -10.65 29.06
N MET A 8 -28.33 -11.84 28.80
CA MET A 8 -26.89 -12.06 28.76
C MET A 8 -26.32 -11.36 27.54
N VAL A 9 -25.65 -10.23 27.74
CA VAL A 9 -24.83 -9.61 26.71
C VAL A 9 -23.66 -10.56 26.48
N ALA A 10 -23.65 -11.25 25.34
CA ALA A 10 -22.51 -12.06 24.91
C ALA A 10 -21.29 -11.14 24.84
N GLY A 11 -20.39 -11.27 25.82
CA GLY A 11 -19.12 -10.57 25.83
C GLY A 11 -18.36 -10.91 24.56
N SER A 12 -18.29 -9.96 23.64
CA SER A 12 -17.54 -10.12 22.40
C SER A 12 -16.08 -10.36 22.77
N LEU A 13 -15.57 -11.55 22.50
CA LEU A 13 -14.16 -11.86 22.60
C LEU A 13 -13.44 -11.01 21.55
N LEU A 14 -12.91 -9.87 21.97
CA LEU A 14 -12.09 -9.01 21.11
C LEU A 14 -10.90 -9.84 20.63
N ALA A 15 -10.79 -9.99 19.31
CA ALA A 15 -9.63 -10.64 18.71
C ALA A 15 -8.34 -9.98 19.21
N ALA A 16 -7.36 -10.79 19.59
CA ALA A 16 -6.08 -10.29 20.09
C ALA A 16 -5.47 -9.28 19.08
N PRO A 17 -4.87 -8.17 19.57
CA PRO A 17 -4.22 -7.22 18.69
C PRO A 17 -3.11 -7.93 17.92
N VAL A 18 -3.04 -7.63 16.63
CA VAL A 18 -1.98 -8.14 15.75
C VAL A 18 -0.68 -7.51 16.22
N THR A 19 0.33 -8.34 16.45
CA THR A 19 1.68 -7.86 16.72
C THR A 19 2.21 -7.15 15.47
N ALA A 20 2.81 -5.97 15.64
CA ALA A 20 3.16 -4.99 14.59
C ALA A 20 4.10 -5.46 13.45
N ASP A 21 4.40 -6.75 13.34
CA ASP A 21 5.34 -7.33 12.37
C ASP A 21 4.78 -8.53 11.58
N GLN A 22 3.47 -8.80 11.64
CA GLN A 22 2.93 -9.92 10.87
C GLN A 22 2.90 -9.63 9.36
N VAL A 23 3.57 -10.48 8.59
CA VAL A 23 3.49 -10.52 7.12
C VAL A 23 2.43 -11.54 6.71
N PHE A 24 1.55 -11.12 5.83
CA PHE A 24 0.56 -11.99 5.18
C PHE A 24 0.99 -12.21 3.74
N MET A 25 0.96 -13.46 3.30
CA MET A 25 1.41 -13.84 1.96
C MET A 25 0.27 -14.52 1.21
N TRP A 26 0.16 -14.20 -0.07
CA TRP A 26 -0.71 -14.91 -1.01
C TRP A 26 0.09 -15.25 -2.26
N SER A 27 -0.14 -16.43 -2.80
CA SER A 27 0.40 -16.89 -4.08
C SER A 27 -0.70 -17.39 -4.99
N GLN A 28 -0.49 -17.28 -6.30
CA GLN A 28 -1.42 -17.79 -7.31
C GLN A 28 -1.86 -19.24 -7.03
N GLY A 29 -3.15 -19.50 -7.22
CA GLY A 29 -3.77 -20.79 -6.96
C GLY A 29 -4.17 -21.01 -5.49
N GLN A 30 -3.69 -20.18 -4.56
CA GLN A 30 -4.11 -20.24 -3.17
C GLN A 30 -5.46 -19.54 -2.95
N PRO A 31 -6.26 -20.00 -1.98
CA PRO A 31 -7.43 -19.26 -1.53
C PRO A 31 -7.03 -17.87 -1.00
N VAL A 32 -8.01 -16.96 -0.93
CA VAL A 32 -7.80 -15.64 -0.32
C VAL A 32 -7.30 -15.80 1.12
N THR A 33 -6.31 -14.99 1.49
CA THR A 33 -5.77 -14.94 2.84
C THR A 33 -6.60 -13.96 3.65
N SER A 34 -7.21 -14.43 4.74
CA SER A 34 -7.93 -13.56 5.68
C SER A 34 -6.95 -12.82 6.56
N LEU A 35 -7.09 -11.50 6.62
CA LEU A 35 -6.26 -10.58 7.40
C LEU A 35 -7.09 -10.06 8.60
N PRO A 36 -6.47 -9.26 9.49
CA PRO A 36 -7.12 -8.76 10.70
C PRO A 36 -8.37 -7.90 10.42
N PRO A 37 -9.25 -7.72 11.43
CA PRO A 37 -10.45 -6.90 11.29
C PRO A 37 -10.13 -5.47 10.83
N ALA A 38 -10.83 -5.02 9.78
CA ALA A 38 -10.62 -3.71 9.18
C ALA A 38 -10.96 -2.53 10.11
N PRO A 39 -11.93 -2.59 11.04
CA PRO A 39 -12.18 -1.49 11.97
C PRO A 39 -10.99 -1.18 12.90
N ALA A 40 -10.22 -2.20 13.28
CA ALA A 40 -9.10 -2.06 14.22
C ALA A 40 -7.74 -1.93 13.52
N ASN A 41 -7.63 -2.33 12.25
CA ASN A 41 -6.37 -2.43 11.52
C ASN A 41 -6.42 -1.72 10.17
N PHE A 42 -5.26 -1.35 9.66
CA PHE A 42 -5.08 -0.88 8.29
C PHE A 42 -3.98 -1.71 7.63
N CYS A 43 -4.22 -2.17 6.40
CA CYS A 43 -3.31 -3.06 5.69
C CYS A 43 -2.93 -2.47 4.32
N TYR A 44 -1.73 -2.80 3.85
CA TYR A 44 -1.17 -2.29 2.59
C TYR A 44 -0.23 -3.31 1.95
N LEU A 45 -0.04 -3.20 0.62
CA LEU A 45 0.85 -4.09 -0.12
C LEU A 45 2.32 -3.76 0.18
N THR A 46 3.11 -4.81 0.34
CA THR A 46 4.57 -4.73 0.59
C THR A 46 5.37 -5.63 -0.32
N ASN A 47 4.73 -6.47 -1.13
CA ASN A 47 5.36 -7.18 -2.23
C ASN A 47 4.40 -7.28 -3.40
N VAL A 48 4.93 -7.07 -4.61
CA VAL A 48 4.30 -7.44 -5.87
C VAL A 48 5.36 -8.16 -6.69
N SER A 49 5.06 -9.37 -7.15
CA SER A 49 6.00 -10.25 -7.82
C SER A 49 5.30 -11.14 -8.83
N GLY A 50 6.06 -11.62 -9.83
CA GLY A 50 5.61 -12.63 -10.78
C GLY A 50 5.48 -12.12 -12.20
N LYS A 51 4.64 -12.80 -12.99
CA LYS A 51 4.43 -12.50 -14.40
C LYS A 51 3.09 -11.82 -14.61
N PHE A 52 3.09 -10.59 -15.13
CA PHE A 52 1.88 -9.78 -15.35
C PHE A 52 1.73 -9.48 -16.85
N ARG A 53 0.75 -10.12 -17.52
CA ARG A 53 0.57 -10.05 -19.00
C ARG A 53 -0.77 -9.47 -19.46
N GLY A 54 -1.70 -9.15 -18.56
CA GLY A 54 -2.99 -8.53 -18.84
C GLY A 54 -3.93 -8.53 -17.64
N TYR A 55 -5.22 -8.25 -17.84
CA TYR A 55 -6.22 -8.20 -16.75
C TYR A 55 -6.45 -9.52 -16.00
N GLY A 56 -6.00 -10.63 -16.57
CA GLY A 56 -6.04 -11.93 -15.90
C GLY A 56 -5.14 -11.97 -14.66
N GLU A 57 -4.12 -11.12 -14.58
CA GLU A 57 -3.14 -11.08 -13.51
C GLU A 57 -3.38 -9.88 -12.59
N ARG A 58 -3.71 -10.16 -11.33
CA ARG A 58 -3.92 -9.15 -10.30
C ARG A 58 -3.53 -9.65 -8.93
N VAL A 59 -3.11 -8.71 -8.11
CA VAL A 59 -3.02 -8.85 -6.65
C VAL A 59 -3.83 -7.74 -6.01
N ARG A 60 -4.54 -8.03 -4.92
CA ARG A 60 -5.47 -7.10 -4.29
C ARG A 60 -5.61 -7.33 -2.79
N LEU A 61 -5.54 -6.23 -2.05
CA LEU A 61 -6.06 -6.05 -0.71
C LEU A 61 -7.42 -5.38 -0.77
N ARG A 62 -8.41 -5.94 -0.08
CA ARG A 62 -9.76 -5.37 0.02
C ARG A 62 -10.38 -5.66 1.37
N VAL A 63 -11.43 -4.92 1.72
CA VAL A 63 -12.26 -5.20 2.91
C VAL A 63 -13.47 -6.03 2.49
N MET A 64 -13.62 -7.21 3.07
CA MET A 64 -14.76 -8.11 2.88
C MET A 64 -15.24 -8.60 4.25
N ASN A 65 -16.56 -8.53 4.51
CA ASN A 65 -17.16 -8.99 5.76
C ASN A 65 -16.47 -8.42 7.02
N GLY A 66 -16.07 -7.14 6.98
CA GLY A 66 -15.41 -6.44 8.09
C GLY A 66 -13.94 -6.82 8.33
N LYS A 67 -13.34 -7.65 7.48
CA LYS A 67 -11.92 -8.05 7.55
C LYS A 67 -11.18 -7.62 6.31
N TRP A 68 -9.87 -7.43 6.45
CA TRP A 68 -9.01 -7.35 5.28
C TRP A 68 -8.86 -8.74 4.64
N GLU A 69 -8.72 -8.79 3.33
CA GLU A 69 -8.38 -9.98 2.56
C GLU A 69 -7.26 -9.65 1.59
N LEU A 70 -6.27 -10.54 1.49
CA LEU A 70 -5.23 -10.52 0.47
C LEU A 70 -5.49 -11.65 -0.51
N GLY A 71 -5.56 -11.34 -1.79
CA GLY A 71 -5.74 -12.34 -2.83
C GLY A 71 -5.37 -11.83 -4.19
N GLY A 72 -5.73 -12.60 -5.22
CA GLY A 72 -5.44 -12.26 -6.59
C GLY A 72 -6.08 -13.21 -7.58
N ALA A 73 -5.74 -13.02 -8.84
CA ALA A 73 -6.03 -13.95 -9.93
C ALA A 73 -4.83 -13.93 -10.87
N SER A 74 -4.51 -15.05 -11.51
CA SER A 74 -3.47 -15.12 -12.52
C SER A 74 -3.63 -16.40 -13.33
N GLN A 75 -3.34 -16.30 -14.63
CA GLN A 75 -3.12 -17.46 -15.53
C GLN A 75 -1.63 -17.61 -15.90
N GLN A 76 -0.75 -16.83 -15.26
CA GLN A 76 0.69 -16.85 -15.49
C GLN A 76 1.39 -17.72 -14.45
N ILE A 77 2.68 -17.46 -14.22
CA ILE A 77 3.50 -18.14 -13.22
C ILE A 77 3.94 -17.13 -12.15
N ASP A 78 4.10 -17.64 -10.92
CA ASP A 78 4.75 -16.96 -9.80
C ASP A 78 4.16 -15.61 -9.39
N VAL A 79 2.89 -15.35 -9.73
CA VAL A 79 2.19 -14.15 -9.25
C VAL A 79 1.94 -14.29 -7.75
N THR A 80 2.59 -13.42 -6.98
CA THR A 80 2.51 -13.42 -5.52
C THR A 80 2.39 -11.98 -5.01
N ALA A 81 1.85 -11.84 -3.80
CA ALA A 81 1.80 -10.57 -3.09
C ALA A 81 1.93 -10.77 -1.60
N TRP A 82 2.54 -9.78 -0.94
CA TRP A 82 2.62 -9.71 0.52
C TRP A 82 1.92 -8.45 1.01
N ALA A 83 1.32 -8.56 2.18
CA ALA A 83 0.70 -7.47 2.88
C ALA A 83 1.22 -7.39 4.31
N ARG A 84 1.19 -6.18 4.85
CA ARG A 84 1.40 -5.91 6.27
C ARG A 84 0.23 -5.11 6.79
N CYS A 85 -0.05 -5.29 8.08
CA CYS A 85 -1.07 -4.57 8.80
C CYS A 85 -0.50 -3.94 10.06
N PHE A 86 -1.07 -2.83 10.49
CA PHE A 86 -0.85 -2.26 11.82
C PHE A 86 -2.17 -1.98 12.50
N ALA A 87 -2.19 -2.05 13.83
CA ALA A 87 -3.34 -1.59 14.59
C ALA A 87 -3.44 -0.08 14.46
N ARG A 88 -4.64 0.44 14.16
CA ARG A 88 -4.85 1.90 13.97
C ARG A 88 -4.39 2.70 15.20
N SER A 89 -4.51 2.11 16.39
CA SER A 89 -4.04 2.68 17.66
C SER A 89 -2.53 2.89 17.76
N GLU A 90 -1.71 2.20 16.96
CA GLU A 90 -0.25 2.40 16.93
C GLU A 90 0.14 3.78 16.39
N ILE A 91 -0.72 4.42 15.60
CA ILE A 91 -0.47 5.78 15.12
C ILE A 91 -0.89 6.76 16.21
N LYS A 92 0.11 7.40 16.83
CA LYS A 92 -0.03 8.44 17.84
C LYS A 92 -0.59 9.71 17.21
N ALA A 93 -1.53 10.34 17.89
CA ALA A 93 -2.20 11.54 17.44
C ALA A 93 -2.64 12.38 18.64
N ALA A 94 -2.97 13.64 18.40
CA ALA A 94 -3.50 14.53 19.44
C ALA A 94 -4.79 13.97 20.07
N PRO A 95 -5.09 14.30 21.34
CA PRO A 95 -6.36 13.93 21.97
C PRO A 95 -7.57 14.34 21.11
N GLY A 96 -8.55 13.45 20.98
CA GLY A 96 -9.73 13.66 20.14
C GLY A 96 -9.53 13.42 18.64
N ALA A 97 -8.33 13.00 18.20
CA ALA A 97 -8.11 12.59 16.82
C ALA A 97 -8.91 11.33 16.46
N VAL A 98 -9.49 11.34 15.27
CA VAL A 98 -10.17 10.18 14.68
C VAL A 98 -9.25 9.45 13.72
N ARG A 99 -9.56 8.18 13.44
CA ARG A 99 -8.78 7.31 12.55
C ARG A 99 -9.70 6.64 11.54
N TRP A 100 -9.63 7.08 10.30
CA TRP A 100 -10.53 6.62 9.24
C TRP A 100 -9.76 5.98 8.10
N ALA A 101 -10.38 4.99 7.47
CA ALA A 101 -9.92 4.46 6.20
C ALA A 101 -10.96 4.82 5.16
N SER A 102 -10.52 5.15 3.95
CA SER A 102 -11.41 5.40 2.82
C SER A 102 -12.07 4.11 2.33
N GLU A 103 -12.97 4.24 1.38
CA GLU A 103 -13.28 3.15 0.45
C GLU A 103 -12.13 2.97 -0.56
N GLU A 104 -12.14 1.87 -1.29
CA GLU A 104 -11.15 1.66 -2.36
C GLU A 104 -11.45 2.62 -3.52
N ILE A 105 -10.40 3.27 -4.03
CA ILE A 105 -10.45 4.04 -5.27
C ILE A 105 -9.58 3.33 -6.28
N SER A 106 -10.13 3.07 -7.46
CA SER A 106 -9.41 2.37 -8.53
C SER A 106 -9.38 3.17 -9.83
N ALA A 107 -8.33 2.97 -10.59
CA ALA A 107 -8.17 3.48 -11.94
C ALA A 107 -7.74 2.37 -12.88
N THR A 108 -8.04 2.57 -14.16
CA THR A 108 -7.65 1.69 -15.24
C THR A 108 -7.17 2.54 -16.42
N ALA A 109 -5.99 2.21 -16.94
CA ALA A 109 -5.43 2.73 -18.17
C ALA A 109 -5.63 1.68 -19.27
N ASP A 110 -6.66 1.88 -20.08
CA ASP A 110 -6.92 1.07 -21.27
C ASP A 110 -6.36 1.78 -22.50
N ASN A 111 -5.38 1.17 -23.17
CA ASN A 111 -4.88 1.67 -24.45
C ASN A 111 -5.19 0.70 -25.60
N PRO A 112 -6.27 0.91 -26.36
CA PRO A 112 -6.59 0.03 -27.49
C PRO A 112 -5.61 0.16 -28.67
N GLY A 113 -4.79 1.21 -28.73
CA GLY A 113 -3.96 1.57 -29.89
C GLY A 113 -2.45 1.40 -29.70
N SER A 114 -1.69 1.91 -30.68
CA SER A 114 -0.22 1.98 -30.65
C SER A 114 0.22 3.29 -29.98
N GLY A 115 0.51 3.27 -28.68
CA GLY A 115 0.99 4.45 -27.96
C GLY A 115 1.07 4.22 -26.46
N CYS A 116 1.17 5.29 -25.70
CA CYS A 116 1.04 5.27 -24.25
C CYS A 116 -0.13 6.17 -23.84
N VAL A 117 -0.90 5.75 -22.85
CA VAL A 117 -1.98 6.55 -22.27
C VAL A 117 -1.65 6.90 -20.83
N ASN A 118 -1.95 8.14 -20.46
CA ASN A 118 -2.01 8.56 -19.06
C ASN A 118 -3.48 8.65 -18.67
N THR A 119 -3.85 8.12 -17.51
CA THR A 119 -5.18 8.40 -16.95
C THR A 119 -5.24 9.84 -16.49
N THR A 120 -6.43 10.45 -16.53
CA THR A 120 -6.69 11.64 -15.71
C THR A 120 -6.45 11.28 -14.24
N PRO A 121 -5.70 12.10 -13.47
CA PRO A 121 -5.49 11.84 -12.05
C PRO A 121 -6.82 11.61 -11.33
N ARG A 122 -6.91 10.50 -10.59
CA ARG A 122 -8.06 10.20 -9.74
C ARG A 122 -7.78 10.71 -8.34
N ASN A 123 -8.59 11.67 -7.89
CA ASN A 123 -8.50 12.16 -6.52
C ASN A 123 -8.80 11.02 -5.55
N ALA A 124 -7.89 10.84 -4.59
CA ALA A 124 -8.06 9.92 -3.49
C ALA A 124 -8.61 10.67 -2.26
N TRP A 125 -7.77 10.92 -1.27
CA TRP A 125 -8.11 11.65 -0.06
C TRP A 125 -7.27 12.90 0.08
N TRP A 126 -7.69 13.83 0.93
CA TRP A 126 -6.98 15.09 1.21
C TRP A 126 -5.61 14.82 1.87
N GLY A 127 -4.71 15.81 1.85
CA GLY A 127 -3.32 15.65 2.31
C GLY A 127 -3.14 15.52 3.82
N ASP A 128 -4.22 15.43 4.56
CA ASP A 128 -4.24 14.99 5.96
C ASP A 128 -4.27 13.45 6.11
N ALA A 129 -4.35 12.72 5.00
CA ALA A 129 -4.30 11.26 4.94
C ALA A 129 -3.11 10.74 4.13
N VAL A 130 -2.78 9.48 4.38
CA VAL A 130 -1.85 8.71 3.55
C VAL A 130 -2.62 7.83 2.57
N THR A 131 -2.32 7.92 1.27
CA THR A 131 -2.87 7.01 0.25
C THR A 131 -1.84 5.93 -0.08
N VAL A 132 -2.26 4.66 -0.04
CA VAL A 132 -1.41 3.48 -0.22
C VAL A 132 -1.92 2.60 -1.35
N LEU A 133 -1.01 1.91 -2.03
CA LEU A 133 -1.34 0.94 -3.07
C LEU A 133 -1.93 -0.35 -2.47
N THR A 134 -3.11 -0.74 -2.94
CA THR A 134 -3.81 -1.96 -2.50
C THR A 134 -4.14 -2.92 -3.62
N MET A 135 -4.12 -2.49 -4.88
CA MET A 135 -4.31 -3.37 -6.03
C MET A 135 -3.33 -3.02 -7.14
N VAL A 136 -2.79 -4.05 -7.79
CA VAL A 136 -2.05 -3.95 -9.05
C VAL A 136 -2.60 -5.02 -10.00
N THR A 137 -2.91 -4.63 -11.24
CA THR A 137 -3.41 -5.54 -12.28
C THR A 137 -2.95 -5.08 -13.66
N GLY A 138 -2.92 -5.99 -14.62
CA GLY A 138 -2.63 -5.68 -16.02
C GLY A 138 -1.28 -6.20 -16.49
N ALA A 139 -0.82 -5.67 -17.61
CA ALA A 139 0.41 -6.08 -18.26
C ALA A 139 1.56 -5.13 -17.90
N PHE A 140 2.66 -5.65 -17.37
CA PHE A 140 3.88 -4.90 -17.09
C PHE A 140 5.01 -5.44 -17.95
N LYS A 141 5.28 -4.79 -19.09
CA LYS A 141 6.24 -5.25 -20.09
C LYS A 141 7.51 -4.40 -20.15
N GLY A 142 7.63 -3.40 -19.27
CA GLY A 142 8.76 -2.46 -19.23
C GLY A 142 8.75 -1.42 -20.33
N LEU A 143 7.62 -1.23 -21.01
CA LEU A 143 7.50 -0.26 -22.10
C LEU A 143 6.97 1.10 -21.63
N GLY A 144 6.96 1.35 -20.32
CA GLY A 144 6.47 2.58 -19.69
C GLY A 144 5.38 2.37 -18.66
N GLU A 145 4.92 1.13 -18.45
CA GLU A 145 3.82 0.86 -17.52
C GLU A 145 4.17 1.26 -16.08
N ARG A 146 3.36 2.16 -15.52
CA ARG A 146 3.60 2.74 -14.21
C ARG A 146 2.30 3.04 -13.48
N VAL A 147 2.25 2.59 -12.24
CA VAL A 147 1.27 3.00 -11.24
C VAL A 147 1.92 4.05 -10.35
N THR A 148 1.28 5.20 -10.13
CA THR A 148 1.82 6.28 -9.29
C THR A 148 0.77 6.86 -8.37
N ILE A 149 1.15 7.04 -7.11
CA ILE A 149 0.41 7.79 -6.09
C ILE A 149 1.17 9.08 -5.84
N ALA A 150 0.59 10.21 -6.24
CA ALA A 150 1.11 11.52 -5.86
C ALA A 150 0.46 11.93 -4.55
N GLN A 151 1.19 11.78 -3.44
CA GLN A 151 0.74 12.26 -2.13
C GLN A 151 0.64 13.78 -2.10
N SER A 152 -0.48 14.28 -1.56
CA SER A 152 -0.65 15.72 -1.39
C SER A 152 0.41 16.29 -0.43
N GLY A 153 0.95 17.45 -0.80
CA GLY A 153 1.87 18.22 0.02
C GLY A 153 1.19 19.23 0.94
N ASP A 154 -0.11 19.46 0.76
CA ASP A 154 -0.91 20.45 1.48
C ASP A 154 -2.19 19.82 2.07
N ALA A 155 -2.75 20.42 3.11
CA ALA A 155 -3.82 19.79 3.88
C ALA A 155 -5.17 19.71 3.16
N PHE A 156 -5.36 20.46 2.07
CA PHE A 156 -6.65 20.63 1.40
C PHE A 156 -6.66 20.06 -0.02
N GLY A 157 -5.49 19.83 -0.60
CA GLY A 157 -5.28 19.15 -1.87
C GLY A 157 -5.43 17.63 -1.72
N PRO A 158 -6.04 16.95 -2.69
CA PRO A 158 -6.12 15.49 -2.67
C PRO A 158 -4.79 14.87 -3.10
N SER A 159 -4.44 13.76 -2.47
CA SER A 159 -3.53 12.79 -3.07
C SER A 159 -4.20 12.21 -4.33
N THR A 160 -3.42 11.81 -5.33
CA THR A 160 -3.97 11.32 -6.60
C THR A 160 -3.38 9.99 -7.02
N LEU A 161 -4.18 9.17 -7.67
CA LEU A 161 -3.77 7.97 -8.39
C LEU A 161 -3.64 8.28 -9.88
N LEU A 162 -2.48 8.02 -10.44
CA LEU A 162 -2.14 8.20 -11.85
C LEU A 162 -1.59 6.88 -12.42
N LEU A 163 -2.05 6.51 -13.60
CA LEU A 163 -1.55 5.36 -14.35
C LEU A 163 -0.99 5.82 -15.69
N ASN A 164 0.20 5.32 -16.05
CA ASN A 164 0.74 5.38 -17.40
C ASN A 164 0.80 3.95 -17.96
N SER A 165 0.26 3.72 -19.15
CA SER A 165 0.31 2.40 -19.78
C SER A 165 0.59 2.50 -21.27
N CYS A 166 1.64 1.81 -21.71
CA CYS A 166 1.90 1.54 -23.12
C CYS A 166 1.40 0.15 -23.55
N GLN A 167 0.82 -0.60 -22.61
CA GLN A 167 0.04 -1.80 -22.88
C GLN A 167 -1.45 -1.49 -22.94
N LYS A 168 -2.19 -2.46 -23.46
CA LYS A 168 -3.65 -2.39 -23.52
C LYS A 168 -4.31 -2.24 -22.16
N GLN A 169 -3.67 -2.69 -21.08
CA GLN A 169 -4.35 -2.95 -19.81
C GLN A 169 -3.40 -2.74 -18.63
N LEU A 170 -3.65 -1.71 -17.84
CA LEU A 170 -3.02 -1.49 -16.54
C LEU A 170 -4.09 -0.98 -15.58
N GLY A 171 -4.13 -1.51 -14.36
CA GLY A 171 -5.04 -1.03 -13.33
C GLY A 171 -4.40 -1.01 -11.97
N ALA A 172 -4.89 -0.13 -11.12
CA ALA A 172 -4.49 -0.08 -9.73
C ALA A 172 -5.65 0.36 -8.84
N GLY A 173 -5.51 0.05 -7.56
CA GLY A 173 -6.45 0.42 -6.51
C GLY A 173 -5.68 0.94 -5.32
N VAL A 174 -6.27 1.90 -4.62
CA VAL A 174 -5.70 2.55 -3.45
C VAL A 174 -6.72 2.67 -2.34
N TYR A 175 -6.23 2.66 -1.11
CA TYR A 175 -6.96 3.10 0.08
C TYR A 175 -6.23 4.29 0.69
N SER A 176 -6.96 5.14 1.39
CA SER A 176 -6.37 6.20 2.20
C SER A 176 -6.63 5.96 3.68
N PHE A 177 -5.67 6.35 4.52
CA PHE A 177 -5.77 6.29 5.97
C PHE A 177 -5.54 7.67 6.57
N PHE A 178 -6.55 8.18 7.27
CA PHE A 178 -6.55 9.47 7.90
C PHE A 178 -6.34 9.34 9.41
N VAL A 179 -5.48 10.18 9.98
CA VAL A 179 -5.30 10.31 11.44
C VAL A 179 -5.22 11.78 11.82
N GLY A 180 -6.24 12.30 12.50
CA GLY A 180 -6.24 13.69 12.93
C GLY A 180 -7.62 14.23 13.26
N LYS A 181 -7.75 15.56 13.23
CA LYS A 181 -9.03 16.25 13.30
C LYS A 181 -9.42 16.68 11.87
N PRO A 182 -10.58 16.24 11.35
CA PRO A 182 -11.02 16.62 10.02
C PRO A 182 -11.04 18.14 9.86
N SER A 183 -10.63 18.62 8.68
CA SER A 183 -10.61 20.06 8.35
C SER A 183 -9.73 20.92 9.28
N SER A 184 -8.76 20.33 9.98
CA SER A 184 -7.85 21.08 10.85
C SER A 184 -6.74 21.83 10.11
N GLY A 185 -6.58 21.60 8.81
CA GLY A 185 -5.47 22.15 8.02
C GLY A 185 -4.11 21.54 8.35
N LYS A 186 -4.06 20.46 9.15
CA LYS A 186 -2.83 19.72 9.42
C LYS A 186 -2.57 18.70 8.32
N THR A 187 -1.36 18.72 7.77
CA THR A 187 -0.89 17.72 6.81
C THR A 187 -0.41 16.44 7.51
N ALA A 188 -0.49 15.33 6.78
CA ALA A 188 0.17 14.10 7.16
C ALA A 188 1.70 14.29 7.27
N ARG A 189 2.29 13.70 8.31
CA ARG A 189 3.75 13.71 8.54
C ARG A 189 4.39 12.44 7.98
N PHE A 190 5.50 12.62 7.28
CA PHE A 190 6.27 11.56 6.63
C PHE A 190 7.73 11.62 7.08
N ILE A 191 8.41 10.48 7.01
CA ILE A 191 9.86 10.34 7.19
C ILE A 191 10.44 9.89 5.85
N GLY A 192 11.29 10.71 5.26
CA GLY A 192 11.85 10.48 3.93
C GLY A 192 13.34 10.77 3.86
N PRO A 193 13.96 10.65 2.68
CA PRO A 193 15.38 10.93 2.49
C PRO A 193 15.80 12.36 2.86
N ASN A 194 14.86 13.31 2.84
CA ASN A 194 15.10 14.71 3.17
C ASN A 194 14.73 15.06 4.63
N GLY A 195 14.45 14.06 5.46
CA GLY A 195 14.07 14.24 6.86
C GLY A 195 12.57 14.05 7.11
N VAL A 196 12.03 14.79 8.08
CA VAL A 196 10.64 14.65 8.55
C VAL A 196 9.82 15.89 8.17
N GLY A 197 8.65 15.70 7.57
CA GLY A 197 7.80 16.82 7.15
C GLY A 197 6.56 16.38 6.38
N THR A 198 5.99 17.27 5.57
CA THR A 198 4.96 16.90 4.59
C THR A 198 5.51 15.94 3.53
N ALA A 199 4.64 15.40 2.67
CA ALA A 199 5.09 14.57 1.57
C ALA A 199 6.14 15.29 0.68
N ALA A 200 5.91 16.55 0.32
CA ALA A 200 6.86 17.32 -0.47
C ALA A 200 8.20 17.52 0.25
N GLN A 201 8.17 17.85 1.55
CA GLN A 201 9.37 18.12 2.35
C GLN A 201 10.20 16.86 2.61
N ALA A 202 9.56 15.76 3.02
CA ALA A 202 10.24 14.52 3.37
C ALA A 202 10.89 13.84 2.15
N GLY A 203 10.33 14.06 0.95
CA GLY A 203 10.77 13.39 -0.26
C GLY A 203 10.29 11.95 -0.35
N GLU A 204 10.85 11.21 -1.30
CA GLU A 204 10.43 9.85 -1.66
C GLU A 204 11.66 8.95 -1.83
N TYR A 205 11.58 7.73 -1.31
CA TYR A 205 12.62 6.72 -1.54
C TYR A 205 12.40 6.08 -2.90
N GLN A 206 13.48 5.88 -3.67
CA GLN A 206 13.41 5.25 -4.98
C GLN A 206 14.41 4.11 -5.05
N SER A 207 13.94 2.92 -5.42
CA SER A 207 14.79 1.78 -5.74
C SER A 207 14.75 1.55 -7.24
N VAL A 208 15.89 1.71 -7.89
CA VAL A 208 16.11 1.25 -9.27
C VAL A 208 16.41 -0.26 -9.28
N PRO A 209 16.49 -0.91 -10.46
CA PRO A 209 16.67 -2.35 -10.53
C PRO A 209 17.94 -2.83 -9.80
N ASN A 210 17.78 -3.85 -8.96
CA ASN A 210 18.80 -4.47 -8.10
C ASN A 210 19.39 -3.57 -7.01
N GLN A 211 18.75 -2.44 -6.70
CA GLN A 211 19.11 -1.60 -5.56
C GLN A 211 18.37 -2.04 -4.29
N ASN A 212 19.04 -1.90 -3.14
CA ASN A 212 18.41 -1.95 -1.82
C ASN A 212 18.50 -0.55 -1.21
N VAL A 213 17.37 0.00 -0.75
CA VAL A 213 17.30 1.35 -0.18
C VAL A 213 16.79 1.27 1.24
N MET A 214 17.63 1.62 2.21
CA MET A 214 17.19 1.76 3.60
C MET A 214 16.31 2.99 3.75
N MET A 215 15.23 2.84 4.50
CA MET A 215 14.21 3.86 4.72
C MET A 215 14.10 4.20 6.21
N ALA A 216 12.90 4.59 6.66
CA ALA A 216 12.64 4.97 8.04
C ALA A 216 12.79 3.79 9.03
N PRO A 217 13.10 4.06 10.31
CA PRO A 217 13.06 3.06 11.37
C PRO A 217 11.67 2.40 11.51
N LEU A 218 11.63 1.09 11.81
CA LEU A 218 10.37 0.33 11.93
C LEU A 218 9.45 0.88 13.04
N THR A 219 10.05 1.42 14.09
CA THR A 219 9.38 1.99 15.27
C THR A 219 8.83 3.40 15.04
N GLU A 220 9.28 4.09 14.00
CA GLU A 220 8.95 5.50 13.75
C GLU A 220 7.97 5.69 12.60
N ALA A 221 7.91 4.76 11.65
CA ALA A 221 7.01 4.85 10.51
C ALA A 221 6.60 3.45 10.01
N PHE A 222 5.57 3.43 9.17
CA PHE A 222 5.35 2.33 8.23
C PHE A 222 5.61 2.84 6.82
N CYS A 223 6.21 2.01 5.96
CA CYS A 223 6.54 2.38 4.59
C CYS A 223 5.70 1.60 3.58
N TYR A 224 5.29 2.25 2.50
CA TYR A 224 4.36 1.72 1.51
C TYR A 224 4.76 2.17 0.10
N PHE A 225 4.33 1.44 -0.93
CA PHE A 225 4.60 1.79 -2.31
C PHE A 225 3.82 3.03 -2.74
N THR A 226 4.51 3.98 -3.37
CA THR A 226 3.93 5.10 -4.10
C THR A 226 4.08 4.95 -5.60
N SER A 227 5.03 4.13 -6.07
CA SER A 227 5.15 3.78 -7.48
C SER A 227 5.57 2.34 -7.66
N VAL A 228 5.01 1.69 -8.68
CA VAL A 228 5.46 0.39 -9.19
C VAL A 228 5.49 0.46 -10.71
N SER A 229 6.64 0.16 -11.30
CA SER A 229 6.82 0.10 -12.76
C SER A 229 7.88 -0.91 -13.18
N GLY A 230 8.00 -1.09 -14.50
CA GLY A 230 8.99 -1.94 -15.13
C GLY A 230 8.42 -3.23 -15.70
N THR A 231 9.28 -4.22 -15.91
CA THR A 231 8.91 -5.50 -16.53
C THR A 231 8.67 -6.57 -15.47
N PHE A 232 7.56 -7.31 -15.56
CA PHE A 232 7.23 -8.43 -14.69
C PHE A 232 6.99 -9.69 -15.54
N ASN A 233 8.05 -10.48 -15.77
CA ASN A 233 8.06 -11.61 -16.71
C ASN A 233 7.95 -12.98 -16.04
N GLY A 234 7.97 -13.05 -14.71
CA GLY A 234 7.94 -14.29 -13.93
C GLY A 234 9.31 -14.93 -13.72
N GLY A 235 10.40 -14.26 -14.07
CA GLY A 235 11.77 -14.73 -13.86
C GLY A 235 12.33 -14.43 -12.46
N GLY A 236 11.50 -13.95 -11.54
CA GLY A 236 11.91 -13.43 -10.23
C GLY A 236 11.82 -11.90 -10.10
N GLU A 237 11.19 -11.22 -11.07
CA GLU A 237 10.91 -9.79 -10.97
C GLU A 237 9.97 -9.50 -9.81
N ARG A 238 10.40 -8.60 -8.92
CA ARG A 238 9.61 -8.18 -7.76
C ARG A 238 10.00 -6.81 -7.26
N VAL A 239 9.04 -6.14 -6.63
CA VAL A 239 9.27 -4.97 -5.78
C VAL A 239 8.82 -5.33 -4.37
N THR A 240 9.64 -5.03 -3.36
CA THR A 240 9.40 -5.46 -1.98
C THR A 240 9.81 -4.40 -0.97
N ILE A 241 9.01 -4.23 0.09
CA ILE A 241 9.34 -3.49 1.31
C ILE A 241 9.45 -4.50 2.45
N VAL A 242 10.65 -4.63 3.02
CA VAL A 242 10.93 -5.59 4.11
C VAL A 242 11.62 -4.91 5.30
N PRO A 243 11.49 -5.46 6.52
CA PRO A 243 12.41 -5.15 7.61
C PRO A 243 13.83 -5.56 7.23
N ALA A 244 14.81 -4.72 7.58
CA ALA A 244 16.22 -5.01 7.51
C ALA A 244 16.96 -4.27 8.63
N GLN A 245 18.16 -4.73 8.96
CA GLN A 245 19.03 -4.03 9.91
C GLN A 245 20.04 -3.18 9.12
N ASP A 246 20.25 -1.93 9.51
CA ASP A 246 21.29 -1.09 8.92
C ASP A 246 22.68 -1.38 9.51
N ALA A 247 23.71 -0.70 8.99
CA ALA A 247 25.09 -0.89 9.42
C ALA A 247 25.33 -0.54 10.91
N ASN A 248 24.42 0.21 11.54
CA ASN A 248 24.49 0.59 12.94
C ASN A 248 23.62 -0.31 13.84
N GLY A 249 23.04 -1.38 13.31
CA GLY A 249 22.19 -2.28 14.06
C GLY A 249 20.74 -1.81 14.22
N VAL A 250 20.32 -0.71 13.56
CA VAL A 250 18.95 -0.18 13.68
C VAL A 250 18.04 -0.92 12.70
N ASN A 251 16.91 -1.43 13.22
CA ASN A 251 15.88 -2.03 12.40
C ASN A 251 15.12 -0.96 11.61
N ARG A 252 15.23 -1.02 10.27
CA ARG A 252 14.64 -0.10 9.31
C ARG A 252 13.80 -0.86 8.29
N TRP A 253 12.95 -0.11 7.61
CA TRP A 253 12.38 -0.59 6.35
C TRP A 253 13.44 -0.55 5.25
N GLN A 254 13.37 -1.51 4.33
CA GLN A 254 14.20 -1.55 3.13
C GLN A 254 13.32 -1.75 1.90
N LEU A 255 13.45 -0.85 0.93
CA LEU A 255 12.84 -0.99 -0.40
C LEU A 255 13.81 -1.74 -1.31
N GLN A 256 13.29 -2.73 -2.03
CA GLN A 256 14.03 -3.53 -2.99
C GLN A 256 13.26 -3.60 -4.31
N ALA A 257 13.93 -3.37 -5.42
CA ALA A 257 13.45 -3.70 -6.75
C ALA A 257 14.40 -4.73 -7.36
N ARG A 258 13.89 -5.91 -7.73
CA ARG A 258 14.66 -7.04 -8.26
C ARG A 258 14.17 -7.39 -9.64
N HIS A 259 15.10 -7.75 -10.52
CA HIS A 259 14.80 -8.21 -11.86
C HIS A 259 15.79 -9.30 -12.29
N ALA A 260 15.34 -10.20 -13.16
CA ALA A 260 16.18 -11.28 -13.68
C ALA A 260 16.67 -11.04 -15.12
N SER A 261 15.97 -10.25 -15.93
CA SER A 261 16.17 -10.22 -17.39
C SER A 261 16.55 -8.86 -18.01
N GLY A 262 17.38 -8.04 -17.36
CA GLY A 262 17.95 -6.80 -17.91
C GLY A 262 16.99 -5.60 -18.11
N GLN A 263 15.71 -5.83 -18.39
CA GLN A 263 14.66 -4.81 -18.32
C GLN A 263 14.07 -4.82 -16.90
N GLY A 264 14.45 -3.82 -16.12
CA GLY A 264 14.30 -3.86 -14.68
C GLY A 264 12.91 -3.52 -14.17
N THR A 265 12.70 -3.78 -12.87
CA THR A 265 11.60 -3.24 -12.08
C THR A 265 12.08 -2.02 -11.30
N ASP A 266 11.21 -1.05 -11.11
CA ASP A 266 11.47 0.09 -10.24
C ASP A 266 10.29 0.33 -9.31
N ALA A 267 10.60 0.84 -8.13
CA ALA A 267 9.60 1.21 -7.15
C ALA A 267 9.98 2.49 -6.44
N CYS A 268 8.95 3.24 -6.06
CA CYS A 268 9.07 4.33 -5.10
C CYS A 268 8.27 4.00 -3.85
N ALA A 269 8.72 4.52 -2.72
CA ALA A 269 8.05 4.37 -1.45
C ALA A 269 8.15 5.61 -0.58
N ARG A 270 7.16 5.77 0.30
CA ARG A 270 7.16 6.77 1.37
C ARG A 270 6.92 6.10 2.70
N CYS A 271 7.35 6.76 3.78
CA CYS A 271 7.12 6.28 5.13
C CYS A 271 6.26 7.26 5.91
N TYR A 272 5.06 6.82 6.30
CA TYR A 272 4.13 7.59 7.10
C TYR A 272 4.51 7.51 8.57
N ALA A 273 4.76 8.67 9.20
CA ALA A 273 5.22 8.72 10.58
C ALA A 273 4.16 8.13 11.52
N ARG A 274 4.58 7.34 12.50
CA ARG A 274 3.70 6.82 13.56
C ARG A 274 3.30 7.91 14.54
N ASN A 275 4.02 9.04 14.57
CA ASN A 275 3.63 10.21 15.34
C ASN A 275 3.08 11.31 14.41
N GLN A 276 1.76 11.49 14.43
CA GLN A 276 1.02 12.52 13.69
C GLN A 276 0.63 13.72 14.59
N GLY A 277 1.07 13.73 15.86
CA GLY A 277 0.86 14.81 16.81
C GLY A 277 1.63 16.08 16.49
#